data_AF-A0A176S768-F1
#
_entry.id   AF-A0A176S768-F1
#
_cell.length_a   1.000
_cell.length_b   1.000
_cell.length_c   1.000
_cell.angle_alpha   90.00
_cell.angle_beta   90.00
_cell.angle_gamma   90.00
#
_symmetry.space_group_name_H-M   'P 1'
#
loop_
_entity.id
_entity.type
_entity.pdbx_description
1 polymer ?
#
loop_
_entity_poly.entity_id
_entity_poly.type
_entity_poly.pdbx_seq_one_letter_code
_entity_poly.pdbx_strand_id
1 'polypeptide(L)'
;MKLKAAQLSNHLKRQGLSSIYLLTGDEPLQMMECADILRSFARQQGFNERVVLTVESKFDWENLEEQADSFSLFANKRLLEIRLGAQSPGKDGAKALIAYSDNPPPDAMKSN
;
A
#
# COMPACT_ATOMS: atom_id res chain seq x y z
N MET A 1 -1.55 -13.33 -3.70
CA MET A 1 -1.79 -14.34 -2.63
C MET A 1 -2.91 -13.85 -1.71
N LYS A 2 -3.82 -14.72 -1.26
CA LYS A 2 -4.88 -14.35 -0.30
C LYS A 2 -4.48 -14.79 1.11
N LEU A 3 -4.48 -13.87 2.07
CA LEU A 3 -4.19 -14.14 3.48
C LEU A 3 -5.39 -13.80 4.34
N LYS A 4 -5.65 -14.59 5.39
CA LYS A 4 -6.56 -14.19 6.47
C LYS A 4 -5.85 -13.22 7.41
N ALA A 5 -6.58 -12.32 8.05
CA ALA A 5 -6.04 -11.36 9.02
C ALA A 5 -5.14 -12.03 10.08
N ALA A 6 -5.60 -13.14 10.66
CA ALA A 6 -4.84 -13.89 11.67
C ALA A 6 -3.51 -14.46 11.16
N GLN A 7 -3.33 -14.62 9.85
CA GLN A 7 -2.11 -15.16 9.24
C GLN A 7 -1.10 -14.05 8.87
N LEU A 8 -1.51 -12.79 8.86
CA LEU A 8 -0.71 -11.65 8.40
C LEU A 8 0.60 -11.53 9.18
N SER A 9 0.53 -11.48 10.51
CA SER A 9 1.71 -11.32 11.37
C SER A 9 2.74 -12.44 11.18
N ASN A 10 2.28 -13.68 11.04
CA ASN A 10 3.17 -14.82 10.83
C ASN A 10 3.78 -14.81 9.43
N HIS A 11 3.02 -14.38 8.42
CA HIS A 11 3.54 -14.22 7.07
C HIS A 11 4.64 -13.14 7.02
N LEU A 12 4.39 -11.97 7.60
CA LEU A 12 5.38 -10.87 7.65
C LEU A 12 6.68 -11.26 8.34
N LYS A 13 6.61 -12.03 9.43
CA LYS A 13 7.79 -12.56 10.11
C LYS A 13 8.58 -13.56 9.27
N ARG A 14 7.93 -14.35 8.42
CA ARG A 14 8.56 -15.43 7.66
C ARG A 14 9.07 -14.99 6.30
N GLN A 15 8.34 -14.11 5.63
CA GLN A 15 8.60 -13.72 4.24
C GLN A 15 8.94 -12.24 4.07
N GLY A 16 8.84 -11.44 5.14
CA GLY A 16 9.06 -10.00 5.07
C GLY A 16 7.85 -9.23 4.55
N LEU A 17 8.06 -7.97 4.21
CA LEU A 17 7.03 -7.07 3.69
C LEU A 17 6.99 -7.22 2.17
N SER A 18 5.83 -7.49 1.60
CA SER A 18 5.60 -7.46 0.15
C SER A 18 5.46 -6.02 -0.34
N SER A 19 5.74 -5.80 -1.62
CA SER A 19 5.67 -4.49 -2.28
C SER A 19 4.27 -3.86 -2.23
N ILE A 20 3.21 -4.68 -2.34
CA ILE A 20 1.82 -4.23 -2.38
C ILE A 20 0.94 -5.14 -1.51
N TYR A 21 0.09 -4.52 -0.68
CA TYR A 21 -0.95 -5.21 0.09
C TYR A 21 -2.31 -4.60 -0.25
N LEU A 22 -3.26 -5.46 -0.60
CA LEU A 22 -4.66 -5.09 -0.73
C LEU A 22 -5.41 -5.59 0.50
N LEU A 23 -5.91 -4.64 1.31
CA LEU A 23 -6.78 -4.94 2.45
C LEU A 23 -8.24 -4.78 2.03
N THR A 24 -8.99 -5.88 2.06
CA THR A 24 -10.44 -5.88 1.80
C THR A 24 -11.15 -6.69 2.87
N GLY A 25 -12.25 -6.16 3.40
CA GLY A 25 -13.12 -6.89 4.32
C GLY A 25 -14.27 -6.01 4.77
N ASP A 26 -15.32 -6.65 5.28
CA ASP A 26 -16.52 -5.96 5.76
C ASP A 26 -16.40 -5.53 7.23
N GLU A 27 -15.37 -6.01 7.92
CA GLU A 27 -15.09 -5.76 9.34
C GLU A 27 -14.07 -4.62 9.52
N PRO A 28 -14.49 -3.39 9.90
CA PRO A 28 -13.59 -2.24 9.94
C PRO A 28 -12.46 -2.39 10.95
N LEU A 29 -12.75 -2.97 12.13
CA LEU A 29 -11.76 -3.19 13.18
C LEU A 29 -10.63 -4.10 12.69
N GLN A 30 -10.98 -5.22 12.04
CA GLN A 30 -10.00 -6.16 11.50
C GLN A 30 -9.13 -5.53 10.41
N MET A 31 -9.72 -4.68 9.55
CA MET A 31 -8.95 -3.93 8.55
C MET A 31 -7.97 -2.95 9.20
N MET A 32 -8.40 -2.24 10.25
CA MET A 32 -7.55 -1.33 11.01
C MET A 32 -6.37 -2.06 11.66
N GLU A 33 -6.63 -3.19 12.31
CA GLU A 33 -5.59 -4.02 12.94
C GLU A 33 -4.57 -4.53 11.90
N CYS A 34 -5.05 -5.00 10.74
CA CYS A 34 -4.16 -5.44 9.65
C CYS A 34 -3.28 -4.29 9.15
N ALA A 35 -3.85 -3.10 8.97
CA ALA A 35 -3.11 -1.92 8.56
C ALA A 35 -2.06 -1.52 9.61
N ASP A 36 -2.39 -1.58 10.91
CA ASP A 36 -1.45 -1.27 11.98
C ASP A 36 -0.28 -2.26 12.06
N ILE A 37 -0.57 -3.56 11.84
CA ILE A 37 0.48 -4.57 11.72
C ILE A 37 1.42 -4.22 10.56
N LEU A 38 0.88 -3.96 9.36
CA LEU A 38 1.70 -3.60 8.19
C LEU A 38 2.55 -2.35 8.44
N ARG A 39 1.96 -1.30 9.03
CA ARG A 39 2.67 -0.05 9.39
C ARG A 39 3.80 -0.30 10.37
N SER A 40 3.57 -1.15 11.39
CA SER A 40 4.58 -1.49 12.38
C SER A 40 5.78 -2.21 11.74
N PHE A 41 5.52 -3.19 10.88
CA PHE A 41 6.57 -3.89 10.15
C PHE A 41 7.29 -2.99 9.14
N ALA A 42 6.58 -2.12 8.43
CA ALA A 42 7.18 -1.16 7.50
C ALA A 42 8.14 -0.21 8.24
N ARG A 43 7.74 0.33 9.40
CA ARG A 43 8.64 1.17 10.22
C ARG A 43 9.91 0.45 10.63
N GLN A 44 9.81 -0.83 11.01
CA GLN A 44 10.98 -1.66 11.34
C GLN A 44 11.94 -1.86 10.15
N GLN A 45 11.45 -1.74 8.91
CA GLN A 45 12.26 -1.86 7.69
C GLN A 45 12.76 -0.51 7.15
N GLY A 46 12.57 0.57 7.92
CA GLY A 46 13.05 1.92 7.60
C GLY A 46 12.05 2.79 6.83
N PHE A 47 10.81 2.36 6.67
CA PHE A 47 9.74 3.19 6.08
C PHE A 47 9.26 4.22 7.10
N ASN A 48 9.99 5.33 7.22
CA ASN A 48 9.79 6.35 8.24
C ASN A 48 8.74 7.39 7.84
N GLU A 49 8.54 7.59 6.53
CA GLU A 49 7.56 8.51 5.99
C GLU A 49 6.29 7.76 5.57
N ARG A 50 5.13 8.39 5.76
CA ARG A 50 3.83 7.83 5.41
C ARG A 50 3.04 8.84 4.59
N VAL A 51 2.58 8.41 3.42
CA VAL A 51 1.70 9.18 2.55
C VAL A 51 0.35 8.48 2.54
N VAL A 52 -0.71 9.19 2.91
CA VAL A 52 -2.08 8.66 2.92
C VAL A 52 -2.88 9.39 1.86
N LEU A 53 -3.37 8.65 0.87
CA LEU A 53 -4.24 9.15 -0.18
C LEU A 53 -5.66 8.61 0.05
N THR A 54 -6.60 9.49 0.40
CA THR A 54 -8.01 9.12 0.54
C THR A 54 -8.72 9.43 -0.75
N VAL A 55 -9.32 8.40 -1.36
CA VAL A 55 -10.07 8.53 -2.61
C VAL A 55 -11.48 9.01 -2.30
N GLU A 56 -11.76 10.24 -2.71
CA GLU A 56 -13.07 10.88 -2.63
C GLU A 56 -13.65 11.12 -4.03
N SER A 57 -14.90 11.60 -4.09
CA SER A 57 -15.55 11.98 -5.35
C SER A 57 -14.78 13.15 -5.97
N LYS A 58 -13.94 12.87 -6.97
CA LYS A 58 -12.91 13.75 -7.61
C LYS A 58 -11.47 13.59 -7.09
N PHE A 59 -11.13 12.44 -6.53
CA PHE A 59 -9.73 12.10 -6.31
C PHE A 59 -8.96 12.16 -7.62
N ASP A 60 -7.84 12.88 -7.60
CA ASP A 60 -6.93 13.00 -8.72
C ASP A 60 -5.95 11.83 -8.72
N TRP A 61 -6.11 10.94 -9.71
CA TRP A 61 -5.25 9.77 -9.87
C TRP A 61 -3.89 10.13 -10.49
N GLU A 62 -3.73 11.30 -11.10
CA GLU A 62 -2.41 11.77 -11.56
C GLU A 62 -1.49 12.04 -10.36
N ASN A 63 -2.03 12.56 -9.25
CA ASN A 63 -1.28 12.72 -8.00
C ASN A 63 -0.77 11.37 -7.44
N LEU A 64 -1.45 10.24 -7.69
CA LEU A 64 -0.92 8.93 -7.30
C LEU A 64 0.39 8.62 -8.06
N GLU A 65 0.41 8.87 -9.36
CA GLU A 65 1.57 8.64 -10.23
C GLU A 65 2.71 9.61 -9.89
N GLU A 66 2.40 10.89 -9.67
CA GLU A 66 3.40 11.88 -9.26
C GLU A 66 4.04 11.52 -7.92
N GLN A 67 3.24 11.11 -6.93
CA GLN A 67 3.78 10.62 -5.67
C GLN A 67 4.67 9.41 -5.94
N ALA A 68 4.19 8.42 -6.71
CA ALA A 68 4.89 7.18 -7.07
C ALA A 68 6.27 7.41 -7.74
N ASP A 69 6.35 8.34 -8.68
CA ASP A 69 7.59 8.68 -9.38
C ASP A 69 8.55 9.48 -8.49
N SER A 70 8.02 10.33 -7.61
CA SER A 70 8.81 11.09 -6.64
C SER A 70 9.52 10.21 -5.60
N PHE A 71 9.06 8.96 -5.36
CA PHE A 71 9.74 8.01 -4.46
C PHE A 71 11.16 7.67 -4.90
N SER A 72 11.48 7.77 -6.20
CA SER A 72 12.79 7.32 -6.71
C SER A 72 13.91 8.35 -6.54
N LEU A 73 13.59 9.63 -6.32
CA LEU A 73 14.58 10.74 -6.42
C LEU A 73 15.29 11.07 -5.10
N PHE A 74 14.70 10.70 -3.96
CA PHE A 74 15.28 10.86 -2.64
C PHE A 74 15.17 9.52 -1.92
N ALA A 75 16.30 8.92 -1.55
CA ALA A 75 16.46 7.56 -1.01
C ALA A 75 15.76 7.26 0.34
N ASN A 76 14.62 7.90 0.61
CA ASN A 76 13.80 7.68 1.79
C ASN A 76 12.69 6.69 1.47
N LYS A 77 12.71 5.54 2.13
CA LYS A 77 11.60 4.58 2.11
C LYS A 77 10.35 5.22 2.70
N ARG A 78 9.27 5.30 1.92
CA ARG A 78 7.96 5.78 2.39
C ARG A 78 6.86 4.76 2.15
N LEU A 79 5.91 4.71 3.08
CA LEU A 79 4.74 3.85 3.00
C LEU A 79 3.58 4.63 2.38
N LEU A 80 3.15 4.22 1.18
CA LEU A 80 1.97 4.75 0.52
C LEU A 80 0.72 3.97 0.93
N GLU A 81 -0.30 4.66 1.43
CA GLU A 81 -1.56 4.07 1.85
C GLU A 81 -2.73 4.71 1.09
N ILE A 82 -3.40 3.91 0.26
CA ILE A 82 -4.58 4.37 -0.51
C ILE A 82 -5.84 3.87 0.19
N ARG A 83 -6.75 4.79 0.51
CA ARG A 83 -8.03 4.52 1.16
C ARG A 83 -9.16 4.76 0.17
N LEU A 84 -9.79 3.69 -0.29
CA LEU A 84 -10.87 3.75 -1.28
C LEU A 84 -12.24 4.13 -0.67
N GLY A 85 -12.38 4.10 0.65
CA GLY A 85 -13.66 4.29 1.32
C GLY A 85 -14.70 3.24 0.88
N ALA A 86 -15.97 3.63 0.80
CA ALA A 86 -17.04 2.77 0.28
C ALA A 86 -17.13 2.76 -1.26
N GLN A 87 -16.27 3.51 -1.95
CA GLN A 87 -16.35 3.70 -3.39
C GLN A 87 -15.36 2.79 -4.10
N SER A 88 -15.78 2.20 -5.21
CA SER A 88 -14.83 1.52 -6.10
C SER A 88 -13.94 2.57 -6.78
N PRO A 89 -12.67 2.27 -7.07
CA PRO A 89 -11.73 3.20 -7.73
C PRO A 89 -12.18 3.66 -9.13
N GLY A 90 -13.26 3.10 -9.67
CA GLY A 90 -13.74 3.40 -11.01
C GLY A 90 -12.76 2.91 -12.08
N LYS A 91 -12.94 3.38 -13.31
CA LYS A 91 -12.06 3.00 -14.43
C LYS A 91 -10.68 3.65 -14.35
N ASP A 92 -10.63 4.93 -13.98
CA ASP A 92 -9.38 5.69 -13.96
C ASP A 92 -8.50 5.25 -12.79
N GLY A 93 -9.08 5.01 -11.62
CA GLY A 93 -8.34 4.44 -10.50
C GLY A 93 -7.89 3.01 -10.72
N ALA A 94 -8.70 2.17 -11.38
CA ALA A 94 -8.25 0.84 -11.76
C ALA A 94 -7.01 0.90 -12.68
N LYS A 95 -7.00 1.80 -13.67
CA LYS A 95 -5.84 2.01 -14.54
C LYS A 95 -4.61 2.47 -13.77
N ALA A 96 -4.76 3.49 -12.91
CA ALA A 96 -3.64 4.02 -12.12
C ALA A 96 -3.06 2.98 -11.15
N LEU A 97 -3.92 2.19 -10.50
CA LEU A 97 -3.48 1.10 -9.61
C LEU A 97 -2.77 -0.03 -10.37
N ILE A 98 -3.21 -0.36 -11.59
CA ILE A 98 -2.54 -1.33 -12.45
C ILE A 98 -1.17 -0.80 -12.87
N ALA A 99 -1.11 0.44 -13.36
CA ALA A 99 0.14 1.09 -13.76
C ALA A 99 1.16 1.14 -12.60
N TYR A 100 0.70 1.48 -11.39
CA TYR A 100 1.53 1.46 -10.19
C TYR A 100 2.02 0.04 -9.83
N SER A 101 1.17 -0.97 -10.05
CA SER A 101 1.52 -2.38 -9.78
C SER A 101 2.52 -2.95 -10.79
N ASP A 102 2.51 -2.46 -12.02
CA ASP A 102 3.44 -2.86 -13.08
C ASP A 102 4.81 -2.19 -12.94
N ASN A 103 4.88 -1.03 -12.28
CA ASN A 103 6.12 -0.31 -11.99
C ASN A 103 6.29 -0.02 -10.50
N PRO A 104 6.41 -1.04 -9.63
CA PRO A 104 6.61 -0.80 -8.21
C PRO A 104 7.96 -0.11 -7.99
N PRO A 105 8.05 0.90 -7.10
CA PRO A 105 9.30 1.62 -6.87
C PRO A 105 10.42 0.62 -6.49
N PRO A 106 11.69 0.87 -6.88
CA PRO A 106 12.79 -0.08 -6.70
C PRO A 106 13.07 -0.44 -5.23
N ASP A 107 12.62 0.40 -4.29
CA ASP A 107 12.67 0.16 -2.83
C ASP A 107 11.58 -0.80 -2.32
N ALA A 108 10.58 -1.13 -3.15
CA ALA A 108 9.55 -2.11 -2.86
C ALA A 108 10.11 -3.53 -3.10
N MET A 109 11.05 -3.91 -2.24
CA MET A 109 11.72 -5.21 -2.10
C MET A 109 11.42 -6.22 -3.23
N LYS A 110 12.30 -6.26 -4.24
CA LYS A 110 12.46 -7.46 -5.06
C LYS A 110 12.98 -8.57 -4.15
N SER A 111 12.10 -9.50 -3.77
CA SER A 111 12.56 -10.82 -3.33
C SER A 111 13.14 -11.52 -4.56
N ASN A 112 14.39 -11.97 -4.41
CA ASN A 112 15.23 -12.62 -5.41
C ASN A 112 14.64 -13.96 -5.87
#